data_AF-A0A2C6AGU7-F1
#
_entry.id   AF-A0A2C6AGU7-F1
#
_cell.length_a   1.000
_cell.length_b   1.000
_cell.length_c   1.000
_cell.angle_alpha   90.00
_cell.angle_beta   90.00
_cell.angle_gamma   90.00
#
_symmetry.space_group_name_H-M   'P 1'
#
loop_
_entity.id
_entity.type
_entity.pdbx_description
1 polymer ?
#
loop_
_entity_poly.entity_id
_entity_poly.type
_entity_poly.pdbx_seq_one_letter_code
_entity_poly.pdbx_strand_id
1 'polypeptide(L)'
;MPEPPQVKAAAVEQPSPAAPPRETCDSWKPAPFDPKSSRFYSERPAGSYRRFSEGNEAGGCGGLPECPRTEPVTGMTDWLTLPRTGFNICPTCYQAVFAKSEFRNHFQPILRPTNEAIACDFGSSPWYRIAWLLTLKHERRDLRLLHHVTNVAASPRGEPCPGNRKVARNWLTVNDPYTKRPMTEFTVCYQCAMTVEALLPNLAGLFVQLGPGSQPTRQVCALHFTPKRRQFVQFFDALETTSDTAYTAGQAPDIAGLAQELRRLSVGYPCREDSPVHGGLWHVMQSLPELTVCGACFDEVVRPRLDEGNSVAQNFFMSTQRLPVATCQLYSARMRDIFQRACRRRDRDYLEAKVLERRTIETDIYDELLKLDRAARNDARSEKLVERLVSEWKRWE
;
A
#
# COMPACT_ATOMS: atom_id res chain seq x y z
N MET A 1 -92.69 1.71 -17.41
CA MET A 1 -91.72 2.60 -16.75
C MET A 1 -90.50 1.78 -16.34
N PRO A 2 -89.49 1.74 -17.20
CA PRO A 2 -88.12 1.39 -16.87
C PRO A 2 -87.32 2.67 -16.52
N GLU A 3 -86.39 2.61 -15.56
CA GLU A 3 -85.12 3.37 -15.46
C GLU A 3 -84.59 3.35 -14.01
N PRO A 4 -83.28 3.54 -13.75
CA PRO A 4 -82.21 3.76 -14.73
C PRO A 4 -81.01 2.77 -14.61
N PRO A 5 -80.23 2.62 -15.69
CA PRO A 5 -78.95 1.94 -15.66
C PRO A 5 -77.87 2.81 -15.02
N GLN A 6 -77.00 2.18 -14.22
CA GLN A 6 -75.83 2.85 -13.65
C GLN A 6 -74.81 3.19 -14.74
N VAL A 7 -74.40 4.45 -14.72
CA VAL A 7 -73.40 5.08 -15.59
C VAL A 7 -72.05 4.39 -15.42
N LYS A 8 -71.51 3.83 -16.52
CA LYS A 8 -70.09 3.47 -16.64
C LYS A 8 -69.28 4.75 -16.86
N ALA A 9 -68.61 5.23 -15.82
CA ALA A 9 -67.53 6.20 -15.95
C ALA A 9 -66.22 5.44 -16.23
N ALA A 10 -65.65 5.68 -17.40
CA ALA A 10 -64.32 5.25 -17.79
C ALA A 10 -63.28 6.00 -16.94
N ALA A 11 -62.58 5.27 -16.07
CA ALA A 11 -61.35 5.74 -15.44
C ALA A 11 -60.17 5.34 -16.34
N VAL A 12 -59.51 6.36 -16.85
CA VAL A 12 -58.27 6.28 -17.64
C VAL A 12 -57.17 5.67 -16.77
N GLU A 13 -56.70 4.48 -17.14
CA GLU A 13 -55.46 3.90 -16.59
C GLU A 13 -54.26 4.75 -17.06
N GLN A 14 -53.69 5.53 -16.15
CA GLN A 14 -52.33 6.04 -16.31
C GLN A 14 -51.34 4.95 -15.87
N PRO A 15 -50.38 4.55 -16.71
CA PRO A 15 -49.37 3.57 -16.33
C PRO A 15 -48.40 4.18 -15.31
N SER A 16 -48.37 3.59 -14.12
CA SER A 16 -47.40 3.88 -13.07
C SER A 16 -45.99 3.47 -13.54
N PRO A 17 -44.96 4.32 -13.42
CA PRO A 17 -43.62 3.99 -13.90
C PRO A 17 -43.01 2.87 -13.06
N ALA A 18 -42.60 1.81 -13.77
CA ALA A 18 -41.92 0.65 -13.22
C ALA A 18 -40.69 1.08 -12.40
N ALA A 19 -40.64 0.62 -11.13
CA ALA A 19 -39.45 0.71 -10.32
C ALA A 19 -38.31 -0.07 -11.00
N PRO A 20 -37.09 0.48 -11.10
CA PRO A 20 -35.96 -0.26 -11.64
C PRO A 20 -35.65 -1.46 -10.74
N PRO A 21 -35.17 -2.58 -11.30
CA PRO A 21 -34.88 -3.78 -10.54
C PRO A 21 -33.86 -3.48 -9.46
N ARG A 22 -34.18 -3.85 -8.22
CA ARG A 22 -33.24 -3.88 -7.11
C ARG A 22 -32.14 -4.87 -7.48
N GLU A 23 -30.97 -4.37 -7.85
CA GLU A 23 -29.75 -5.16 -7.83
C GLU A 23 -29.49 -5.55 -6.38
N THR A 24 -29.90 -6.77 -6.03
CA THR A 24 -29.42 -7.45 -4.83
C THR A 24 -27.94 -7.72 -5.04
N CYS A 25 -27.11 -6.95 -4.33
CA CYS A 25 -25.68 -7.21 -4.23
C CYS A 25 -25.51 -8.55 -3.51
N ASP A 26 -25.29 -9.60 -4.29
CA ASP A 26 -24.91 -10.91 -3.79
C ASP A 26 -23.63 -10.78 -2.97
N SER A 27 -23.64 -11.44 -1.81
CA SER A 27 -22.53 -11.48 -0.88
C SER A 27 -21.25 -11.94 -1.57
N TRP A 28 -20.13 -11.29 -1.23
CA TRP A 28 -18.79 -11.66 -1.66
C TRP A 28 -18.56 -13.17 -1.56
N LYS A 29 -18.26 -13.82 -2.69
CA LYS A 29 -17.84 -15.21 -2.77
C LYS A 29 -16.54 -15.30 -3.57
N PRO A 30 -15.53 -16.06 -3.11
CA PRO A 30 -14.35 -16.33 -3.92
C PRO A 30 -14.74 -17.12 -5.18
N ALA A 31 -14.11 -16.81 -6.31
CA ALA A 31 -14.39 -17.46 -7.58
C ALA A 31 -13.93 -18.94 -7.59
N PRO A 32 -14.61 -19.83 -8.33
CA PRO A 32 -14.19 -21.22 -8.50
C PRO A 32 -12.81 -21.31 -9.16
N PHE A 33 -11.99 -22.26 -8.72
CA PHE A 33 -10.66 -22.53 -9.26
C PHE A 33 -10.74 -22.99 -10.73
N ASP A 34 -10.16 -22.21 -11.66
CA ASP A 34 -10.02 -22.56 -13.07
C ASP A 34 -8.57 -23.01 -13.38
N PRO A 35 -8.32 -24.30 -13.65
CA PRO A 35 -6.99 -24.84 -13.87
C PRO A 35 -6.36 -24.49 -15.23
N LYS A 36 -6.99 -23.67 -16.08
CA LYS A 36 -6.48 -23.40 -17.45
C LYS A 36 -5.61 -22.14 -17.61
N SER A 37 -5.42 -21.32 -16.58
CA SER A 37 -4.54 -20.13 -16.64
C SER A 37 -3.06 -20.41 -16.30
N SER A 38 -2.69 -21.66 -15.99
CA SER A 38 -1.36 -22.02 -15.49
C SER A 38 -0.30 -22.16 -16.59
N ARG A 39 -0.01 -21.11 -17.36
CA ARG A 39 1.19 -21.11 -18.21
C ARG A 39 1.96 -19.80 -18.09
N PHE A 40 3.01 -19.90 -17.27
CA PHE A 40 4.17 -19.02 -17.08
C PHE A 40 4.03 -17.97 -15.95
N TYR A 41 4.96 -18.09 -14.99
CA TYR A 41 4.98 -17.57 -13.60
C TYR A 41 4.09 -18.35 -12.61
N SER A 42 4.73 -19.14 -11.75
CA SER A 42 4.11 -19.71 -10.55
C SER A 42 3.82 -18.59 -9.54
N GLU A 43 2.80 -17.77 -9.81
CA GLU A 43 2.31 -16.81 -8.83
C GLU A 43 1.56 -17.59 -7.74
N ARG A 44 2.02 -17.44 -6.49
CA ARG A 44 1.21 -17.84 -5.33
C ARG A 44 -0.14 -17.11 -5.44
N PRO A 45 -1.26 -17.76 -5.06
CA PRO A 45 -2.56 -17.10 -5.09
C PRO A 45 -2.49 -15.84 -4.20
N ALA A 46 -2.82 -14.67 -4.76
CA ALA A 46 -2.88 -13.43 -3.99
C ALA A 46 -3.81 -13.59 -2.77
N GLY A 47 -3.39 -13.10 -1.62
CA GLY A 47 -4.15 -13.00 -0.39
C GLY A 47 -5.39 -12.14 -0.54
N SER A 48 -6.31 -12.26 0.43
CA SER A 48 -7.59 -11.56 0.40
C SER A 48 -7.42 -10.05 0.42
N TYR A 49 -6.43 -9.54 1.16
CA TYR A 49 -6.19 -8.11 1.23
C TYR A 49 -5.64 -7.53 -0.07
N ARG A 50 -4.71 -8.24 -0.74
CA ARG A 50 -4.14 -7.80 -2.02
C ARG A 50 -5.21 -7.75 -3.11
N ARG A 51 -6.00 -8.82 -3.26
CA ARG A 51 -7.13 -8.86 -4.19
C ARG A 51 -8.12 -7.72 -3.94
N PHE A 52 -8.38 -7.41 -2.68
CA PHE A 52 -9.23 -6.28 -2.30
C PHE A 52 -8.63 -4.93 -2.72
N SER A 53 -7.36 -4.69 -2.39
CA SER A 53 -6.69 -3.41 -2.71
C SER A 53 -6.55 -3.17 -4.21
N GLU A 54 -6.28 -4.21 -5.00
CA GLU A 54 -6.13 -4.12 -6.45
C GLU A 54 -7.50 -4.09 -7.18
N GLY A 55 -8.51 -4.80 -6.66
CA GLY A 55 -9.87 -4.81 -7.23
C GLY A 55 -10.60 -3.47 -7.13
N ASN A 56 -10.27 -2.64 -6.14
CA ASN A 56 -10.81 -1.28 -6.01
C ASN A 56 -10.29 -0.32 -7.10
N GLU A 57 -9.11 -0.58 -7.70
CA GLU A 57 -8.58 0.20 -8.82
C GLU A 57 -9.26 -0.15 -10.16
N ALA A 58 -9.93 -1.30 -10.26
CA ALA A 58 -10.48 -1.84 -11.51
C ALA A 58 -12.02 -1.73 -11.65
N GLY A 59 -12.69 -0.94 -10.79
CA GLY A 59 -14.14 -0.67 -10.93
C GLY A 59 -15.08 -1.84 -10.59
N GLY A 60 -14.62 -2.83 -9.82
CA GLY A 60 -15.46 -3.94 -9.37
C GLY A 60 -16.35 -3.56 -8.18
N CYS A 61 -17.66 -3.88 -8.25
CA CYS A 61 -18.57 -3.82 -7.10
C CYS A 61 -18.04 -4.72 -5.96
N GLY A 62 -17.64 -4.10 -4.83
CA GLY A 62 -17.16 -4.82 -3.65
C GLY A 62 -16.14 -4.10 -2.75
N GLY A 63 -15.73 -2.87 -3.09
CA GLY A 63 -14.80 -2.08 -2.28
C GLY A 63 -15.38 -1.62 -0.93
N LEU A 64 -14.58 -1.67 0.15
CA LEU A 64 -14.87 -0.94 1.39
C LEU A 64 -14.92 0.56 1.05
N PRO A 65 -15.88 1.31 1.59
CA PRO A 65 -16.08 2.71 1.23
C PRO A 65 -14.85 3.56 1.55
N GLU A 66 -14.61 4.58 0.72
CA GLU A 66 -13.74 5.68 1.10
C GLU A 66 -14.37 6.44 2.27
N CYS A 67 -13.57 6.68 3.31
CA CYS A 67 -14.05 7.32 4.52
C CYS A 67 -13.89 8.83 4.39
N PRO A 68 -14.95 9.64 4.55
CA PRO A 68 -14.83 11.09 4.51
C PRO A 68 -14.26 11.70 5.81
N ARG A 69 -14.12 10.90 6.88
CA ARG A 69 -13.71 11.36 8.22
C ARG A 69 -12.39 10.72 8.68
N THR A 70 -11.36 10.75 7.84
CA THR A 70 -10.03 10.23 8.16
C THR A 70 -9.20 11.19 9.02
N GLU A 71 -9.50 12.48 8.96
CA GLU A 71 -8.83 13.51 9.75
C GLU A 71 -9.54 13.72 11.09
N PRO A 72 -8.79 14.05 12.16
CA PRO A 72 -9.36 14.25 13.48
C PRO A 72 -10.17 15.55 13.56
N VAL A 73 -11.45 15.45 13.91
CA VAL A 73 -12.40 16.58 13.98
C VAL A 73 -13.06 16.63 15.36
N THR A 74 -13.21 17.84 15.92
CA THR A 74 -13.91 18.09 17.20
C THR A 74 -15.41 18.34 16.99
N GLY A 75 -16.22 18.18 18.04
CA GLY A 75 -17.63 18.61 18.03
C GLY A 75 -18.64 17.66 17.35
N MET A 76 -18.21 16.52 16.84
CA MET A 76 -19.09 15.49 16.25
C MET A 76 -19.61 14.51 17.32
N THR A 77 -20.93 14.29 17.39
CA THR A 77 -21.59 13.45 18.43
C THR A 77 -22.16 12.13 17.91
N ASP A 78 -22.02 11.86 16.61
CA ASP A 78 -22.61 10.72 15.91
C ASP A 78 -21.67 9.49 15.82
N TRP A 79 -20.63 9.43 16.66
CA TRP A 79 -19.64 8.35 16.62
C TRP A 79 -20.12 7.07 17.29
N LEU A 80 -19.72 5.94 16.72
CA LEU A 80 -19.92 4.61 17.29
C LEU A 80 -18.58 4.02 17.74
N THR A 81 -18.62 3.12 18.70
CA THR A 81 -17.45 2.40 19.23
C THR A 81 -17.75 0.93 19.49
N LEU A 82 -16.71 0.13 19.59
CA LEU A 82 -16.80 -1.24 20.09
C LEU A 82 -16.68 -1.24 21.62
N PRO A 83 -17.51 -2.02 22.34
CA PRO A 83 -17.45 -2.12 23.79
C PRO A 83 -16.05 -2.42 24.30
N ARG A 84 -15.64 -1.71 25.36
CA ARG A 84 -14.34 -1.89 26.04
C ARG A 84 -13.12 -1.63 25.14
N THR A 85 -13.27 -0.79 24.11
CA THR A 85 -12.16 -0.35 23.25
C THR A 85 -12.15 1.18 23.10
N GLY A 86 -11.06 1.70 22.54
CA GLY A 86 -10.97 3.09 22.08
C GLY A 86 -11.30 3.28 20.60
N PHE A 87 -11.96 2.31 19.96
CA PHE A 87 -12.23 2.33 18.52
C PHE A 87 -13.34 3.30 18.16
N ASN A 88 -13.10 4.18 17.19
CA ASN A 88 -14.06 5.17 16.73
C ASN A 88 -14.41 4.90 15.27
N ILE A 89 -15.70 4.75 14.96
CA ILE A 89 -16.19 4.58 13.60
C ILE A 89 -17.25 5.63 13.29
N CYS A 90 -17.11 6.27 12.12
CA CYS A 90 -18.11 7.22 11.64
C CYS A 90 -19.38 6.49 11.13
N PRO A 91 -20.54 7.14 11.14
CA PRO A 91 -21.78 6.55 10.62
C PRO A 91 -21.67 6.07 9.18
N THR A 92 -20.91 6.76 8.32
CA THR A 92 -20.72 6.39 6.92
C THR A 92 -20.05 5.01 6.80
N CYS A 93 -18.94 4.79 7.48
CA CYS A 93 -18.25 3.50 7.49
C CYS A 93 -19.10 2.41 8.17
N TYR A 94 -19.79 2.74 9.25
CA TYR A 94 -20.68 1.80 9.94
C TYR A 94 -21.83 1.34 9.05
N GLN A 95 -22.53 2.28 8.40
CA GLN A 95 -23.69 1.98 7.56
C GLN A 95 -23.31 1.15 6.34
N ALA A 96 -22.17 1.45 5.73
CA ALA A 96 -21.70 0.75 4.55
C ALA A 96 -21.20 -0.68 4.86
N VAL A 97 -20.50 -0.87 5.98
CA VAL A 97 -19.78 -2.13 6.26
C VAL A 97 -20.52 -3.00 7.28
N PHE A 98 -20.98 -2.44 8.39
CA PHE A 98 -21.44 -3.21 9.54
C PHE A 98 -22.97 -3.24 9.69
N ALA A 99 -23.70 -2.22 9.22
CA ALA A 99 -25.14 -2.11 9.47
C ALA A 99 -25.97 -3.23 8.82
N LYS A 100 -25.47 -3.83 7.73
CA LYS A 100 -26.08 -4.98 7.05
C LYS A 100 -25.49 -6.33 7.50
N SER A 101 -24.49 -6.33 8.37
CA SER A 101 -23.82 -7.53 8.86
C SER A 101 -24.46 -8.07 10.14
N GLU A 102 -24.17 -9.32 10.48
CA GLU A 102 -24.55 -9.93 11.77
C GLU A 102 -23.95 -9.20 12.98
N PHE A 103 -22.90 -8.40 12.76
CA PHE A 103 -22.19 -7.66 13.80
C PHE A 103 -22.81 -6.30 14.13
N ARG A 104 -23.92 -5.90 13.49
CA ARG A 104 -24.58 -4.61 13.68
C ARG A 104 -24.75 -4.20 15.15
N ASN A 105 -25.17 -5.14 15.98
CA ASN A 105 -25.50 -4.93 17.39
C ASN A 105 -24.28 -4.87 18.32
N HIS A 106 -23.08 -5.08 17.81
CA HIS A 106 -21.86 -5.01 18.61
C HIS A 106 -21.35 -3.58 18.80
N PHE A 107 -21.88 -2.61 18.05
CA PHE A 107 -21.46 -1.22 18.12
C PHE A 107 -22.38 -0.38 19.02
N GLN A 108 -21.79 0.51 19.82
CA GLN A 108 -22.50 1.38 20.75
C GLN A 108 -22.15 2.86 20.50
N PRO A 109 -23.08 3.80 20.70
CA PRO A 109 -22.77 5.23 20.61
C PRO A 109 -21.72 5.66 21.63
N ILE A 110 -20.84 6.58 21.23
CA ILE A 110 -19.86 7.19 22.14
C ILE A 110 -20.55 8.28 22.97
N LEU A 111 -20.49 8.16 24.30
CA LEU A 111 -21.04 9.13 25.25
C LEU A 111 -19.97 10.04 25.89
N ARG A 112 -18.82 10.25 25.22
CA ARG A 112 -17.70 11.06 25.75
C ARG A 112 -17.84 12.54 25.36
N PRO A 113 -17.36 13.49 26.20
CA PRO A 113 -17.42 14.92 25.89
C PRO A 113 -16.64 15.27 24.63
N THR A 114 -17.27 16.01 23.73
CA THR A 114 -16.91 16.27 22.33
C THR A 114 -15.72 17.22 22.10
N ASN A 115 -14.92 17.48 23.15
CA ASN A 115 -13.81 18.43 23.11
C ASN A 115 -12.51 17.84 22.55
N GLU A 116 -12.42 16.51 22.44
CA GLU A 116 -11.27 15.84 21.81
C GLU A 116 -11.50 15.66 20.31
N ALA A 117 -10.45 15.85 19.51
CA ALA A 117 -10.51 15.65 18.06
C ALA A 117 -10.46 14.15 17.76
N ILE A 118 -11.52 13.60 17.18
CA ILE A 118 -11.67 12.17 16.90
C ILE A 118 -11.66 11.94 15.38
N ALA A 119 -10.97 10.88 14.94
CA ALA A 119 -10.96 10.42 13.56
C ALA A 119 -11.62 9.02 13.45
N CYS A 120 -12.08 8.65 12.26
CA CYS A 120 -12.60 7.31 12.00
C CYS A 120 -11.44 6.31 11.88
N ASP A 121 -11.23 5.49 12.91
CA ASP A 121 -10.16 4.48 12.97
C ASP A 121 -10.23 3.49 11.79
N PHE A 122 -11.45 3.10 11.39
CA PHE A 122 -11.69 2.22 10.24
C PHE A 122 -11.26 2.84 8.90
N GLY A 123 -11.33 4.17 8.80
CA GLY A 123 -10.89 4.92 7.63
C GLY A 123 -9.39 5.21 7.65
N SER A 124 -8.87 5.61 8.81
CA SER A 124 -7.51 6.12 8.95
C SER A 124 -6.46 5.01 9.05
N SER A 125 -6.82 3.83 9.55
CA SER A 125 -5.90 2.70 9.68
C SER A 125 -6.34 1.50 8.84
N PRO A 126 -5.49 1.02 7.91
CA PRO A 126 -5.79 -0.15 7.08
C PRO A 126 -5.88 -1.44 7.90
N TRP A 127 -5.27 -1.48 9.09
CA TRP A 127 -5.27 -2.68 9.93
C TRP A 127 -6.67 -3.10 10.36
N TYR A 128 -7.59 -2.16 10.56
CA TYR A 128 -9.00 -2.48 10.86
C TYR A 128 -9.74 -3.01 9.63
N ARG A 129 -9.40 -2.52 8.44
CA ARG A 129 -9.94 -3.03 7.18
C ARG A 129 -9.46 -4.45 6.91
N ILE A 130 -8.16 -4.70 7.13
CA ILE A 130 -7.56 -6.04 7.08
C ILE A 130 -8.23 -6.97 8.09
N ALA A 131 -8.39 -6.52 9.35
CA ALA A 131 -9.05 -7.30 10.41
C ALA A 131 -10.45 -7.74 9.98
N TRP A 132 -11.22 -6.81 9.41
CA TRP A 132 -12.56 -7.09 8.91
C TRP A 132 -12.56 -8.09 7.74
N LEU A 133 -11.67 -7.91 6.77
CA LEU A 133 -11.55 -8.83 5.63
C LEU A 133 -11.17 -10.25 6.08
N LEU A 134 -10.25 -10.38 7.04
CA LEU A 134 -9.88 -11.67 7.63
C LEU A 134 -11.03 -12.28 8.45
N THR A 135 -11.82 -11.47 9.17
CA THR A 135 -13.04 -11.93 9.85
C THR A 135 -14.01 -12.56 8.86
N LEU A 136 -14.26 -11.91 7.72
CA LEU A 136 -15.14 -12.43 6.67
C LEU A 136 -14.56 -13.70 6.02
N LYS A 137 -13.29 -13.65 5.61
CA LYS A 137 -12.61 -14.75 4.93
C LYS A 137 -12.57 -16.04 5.76
N HIS A 138 -12.35 -15.93 7.06
CA HIS A 138 -12.31 -17.07 7.97
C HIS A 138 -13.67 -17.38 8.62
N GLU A 139 -14.76 -16.77 8.13
CA GLU A 139 -16.14 -16.96 8.63
C GLU A 139 -16.23 -16.88 10.16
N ARG A 140 -15.49 -15.93 10.75
CA ARG A 140 -15.45 -15.76 12.20
C ARG A 140 -16.77 -15.19 12.66
N ARG A 141 -17.35 -15.77 13.71
CA ARG A 141 -18.60 -15.30 14.33
C ARG A 141 -18.37 -14.20 15.37
N ASP A 142 -17.17 -13.62 15.42
CA ASP A 142 -16.82 -12.58 16.38
C ASP A 142 -15.91 -11.49 15.76
N LEU A 143 -15.89 -10.33 16.43
CA LEU A 143 -15.03 -9.20 16.06
C LEU A 143 -13.69 -9.21 16.81
N ARG A 144 -13.19 -10.38 17.25
CA ARG A 144 -11.96 -10.47 18.06
C ARG A 144 -10.75 -9.86 17.37
N LEU A 145 -10.64 -10.00 16.05
CA LEU A 145 -9.55 -9.40 15.29
C LEU A 145 -9.55 -7.88 15.41
N LEU A 146 -10.71 -7.21 15.34
CA LEU A 146 -10.80 -5.78 15.57
C LEU A 146 -10.37 -5.43 16.99
N HIS A 147 -10.85 -6.18 18.00
CA HIS A 147 -10.43 -6.00 19.39
C HIS A 147 -8.91 -6.16 19.55
N HIS A 148 -8.28 -7.15 18.94
CA HIS A 148 -6.84 -7.32 19.03
C HIS A 148 -6.07 -6.14 18.42
N VAL A 149 -6.49 -5.64 17.25
CA VAL A 149 -5.89 -4.44 16.64
C VAL A 149 -6.03 -3.22 17.57
N THR A 150 -7.21 -3.02 18.18
CA THR A 150 -7.41 -1.92 19.16
C THR A 150 -6.51 -2.06 20.38
N ASN A 151 -6.32 -3.28 20.89
CA ASN A 151 -5.51 -3.53 22.07
C ASN A 151 -4.02 -3.29 21.80
N VAL A 152 -3.54 -3.64 20.60
CA VAL A 152 -2.17 -3.34 20.18
C VAL A 152 -1.98 -1.83 20.01
N ALA A 153 -2.95 -1.12 19.41
CA ALA A 153 -2.89 0.33 19.25
C ALA A 153 -2.94 1.10 20.57
N ALA A 154 -3.67 0.59 21.57
CA ALA A 154 -3.77 1.16 22.91
C ALA A 154 -2.64 0.72 23.86
N SER A 155 -1.73 -0.17 23.42
CA SER A 155 -0.70 -0.74 24.29
C SER A 155 0.34 0.32 24.70
N PRO A 156 0.59 0.50 26.02
CA PRO A 156 1.57 1.48 26.50
C PRO A 156 3.02 1.05 26.21
N ARG A 157 3.24 -0.21 25.83
CA ARG A 157 4.57 -0.75 25.51
C ARG A 157 5.07 -0.37 24.12
N GLY A 158 4.17 0.05 23.24
CA GLY A 158 4.49 0.37 21.84
C GLY A 158 4.38 1.86 21.56
N GLU A 159 5.50 2.49 21.17
CA GLU A 159 5.42 3.81 20.54
C GLU A 159 4.66 3.69 19.21
N PRO A 160 3.84 4.70 18.85
CA PRO A 160 3.09 4.67 17.60
C PRO A 160 4.04 4.55 16.41
N CYS A 161 3.58 3.91 15.34
CA CYS A 161 4.36 3.74 14.12
C CYS A 161 4.89 5.12 13.64
N PRO A 162 6.22 5.28 13.42
CA PRO A 162 6.81 6.59 13.08
C PRO A 162 6.47 7.05 11.65
N GLY A 163 5.66 6.27 10.93
CA GLY A 163 5.31 6.51 9.55
C GLY A 163 6.51 6.39 8.63
N ASN A 164 6.63 7.35 7.71
CA ASN A 164 7.73 7.46 6.75
C ASN A 164 9.00 8.12 7.32
N ARG A 165 9.00 8.50 8.61
CA ARG A 165 10.16 9.18 9.23
C ARG A 165 11.21 8.15 9.63
N LYS A 166 12.48 8.44 9.31
CA LYS A 166 13.63 7.67 9.81
C LYS A 166 13.82 7.98 11.29
N VAL A 167 13.53 7.02 12.17
CA VAL A 167 13.63 7.21 13.63
C VAL A 167 14.55 6.16 14.23
N ALA A 168 15.37 6.59 15.19
CA ALA A 168 16.25 5.71 15.94
C ALA A 168 15.42 4.92 16.97
N ARG A 169 15.15 3.64 16.71
CA ARG A 169 14.36 2.77 17.59
C ARG A 169 14.90 1.34 17.60
N ASN A 170 14.38 0.52 18.51
CA ASN A 170 14.56 -0.93 18.47
C ASN A 170 13.64 -1.50 17.39
N TRP A 171 14.20 -1.81 16.23
CA TRP A 171 13.48 -2.38 15.10
C TRP A 171 13.37 -3.89 15.21
N LEU A 172 12.25 -4.42 14.73
CA LEU A 172 12.01 -5.84 14.59
C LEU A 172 12.21 -6.26 13.13
N THR A 173 12.59 -7.52 12.92
CA THR A 173 12.81 -8.13 11.61
C THR A 173 12.51 -9.63 11.69
N VAL A 174 12.67 -10.33 10.57
CA VAL A 174 12.62 -11.79 10.49
C VAL A 174 14.05 -12.33 10.44
N ASN A 175 14.27 -13.50 11.04
CA ASN A 175 15.54 -14.20 10.92
C ASN A 175 15.63 -14.90 9.56
N ASP A 176 16.80 -14.80 8.93
CA ASP A 176 17.14 -15.64 7.79
C ASP A 176 17.20 -17.11 8.26
N PRO A 177 16.42 -18.03 7.67
CA PRO A 177 16.42 -19.44 8.04
C PRO A 177 17.78 -20.13 7.85
N TYR A 178 18.58 -19.70 6.87
CA TYR A 178 19.86 -20.29 6.48
C TYR A 178 21.01 -19.77 7.32
N THR A 179 21.10 -18.45 7.48
CA THR A 179 22.19 -17.82 8.24
C THR A 179 21.88 -17.68 9.72
N LYS A 180 20.62 -17.89 10.13
CA LYS A 180 20.08 -17.66 11.49
C LYS A 180 20.33 -16.24 12.01
N ARG A 181 20.58 -15.29 11.10
CA ARG A 181 20.84 -13.89 11.41
C ARG A 181 19.61 -13.03 11.11
N PRO A 182 19.38 -11.94 11.88
CA PRO A 182 18.32 -10.99 11.58
C PRO A 182 18.54 -10.33 10.21
N MET A 183 17.48 -10.22 9.41
CA MET A 183 17.54 -9.52 8.12
C MET A 183 17.54 -8.00 8.31
N THR A 184 18.48 -7.29 7.68
CA THR A 184 18.58 -5.82 7.81
C THR A 184 17.75 -5.08 6.76
N GLU A 185 17.35 -5.76 5.69
CA GLU A 185 16.62 -5.20 4.55
C GLU A 185 15.12 -5.04 4.81
N PHE A 186 14.62 -5.70 5.86
CA PHE A 186 13.21 -5.66 6.27
C PHE A 186 13.15 -5.26 7.73
N THR A 187 12.62 -4.07 8.02
CA THR A 187 12.54 -3.56 9.39
C THR A 187 11.12 -3.09 9.69
N VAL A 188 10.63 -3.44 10.88
CA VAL A 188 9.24 -3.24 11.28
C VAL A 188 9.20 -2.66 12.69
N CYS A 189 8.30 -1.71 12.93
CA CYS A 189 8.08 -1.16 14.26
C CYS A 189 7.29 -2.14 15.14
N TYR A 190 7.42 -2.01 16.46
CA TYR A 190 6.71 -2.89 17.41
C TYR A 190 5.20 -2.96 17.16
N GLN A 191 4.54 -1.80 16.96
CA GLN A 191 3.09 -1.76 16.74
C GLN A 191 2.68 -2.56 15.50
N CYS A 192 3.35 -2.37 14.34
CA CYS A 192 3.01 -3.10 13.13
C CYS A 192 3.30 -4.61 13.26
N ALA A 193 4.42 -5.00 13.88
CA ALA A 193 4.75 -6.41 14.09
C ALA A 193 3.71 -7.10 14.97
N MET A 194 3.37 -6.51 16.12
CA MET A 194 2.35 -7.06 17.03
C MET A 194 0.96 -7.06 16.40
N THR A 195 0.65 -6.10 15.53
CA THR A 195 -0.62 -6.10 14.80
C THR A 195 -0.68 -7.27 13.81
N VAL A 196 0.40 -7.58 13.11
CA VAL A 196 0.46 -8.76 12.23
C VAL A 196 0.30 -10.05 13.02
N GLU A 197 1.02 -10.22 14.14
CA GLU A 197 0.89 -11.43 14.97
C GLU A 197 -0.51 -11.58 15.58
N ALA A 198 -1.16 -10.46 15.91
CA ALA A 198 -2.54 -10.43 16.38
C ALA A 198 -3.55 -10.84 15.30
N LEU A 199 -3.28 -10.51 14.03
CA LEU A 199 -4.12 -10.82 12.88
C LEU A 199 -3.88 -12.23 12.34
N LEU A 200 -2.64 -12.72 12.41
CA LEU A 200 -2.18 -14.01 11.92
C LEU A 200 -1.49 -14.80 13.05
N PRO A 201 -2.25 -15.41 13.99
CA PRO A 201 -1.69 -15.99 15.21
C PRO A 201 -0.72 -17.15 15.02
N ASN A 202 -0.78 -17.85 13.88
CA ASN A 202 0.17 -18.91 13.54
C ASN A 202 1.56 -18.36 13.16
N LEU A 203 1.69 -17.05 12.94
CA LEU A 203 2.97 -16.35 12.75
C LEU A 203 3.48 -15.69 14.05
N ALA A 204 2.87 -15.99 15.21
CA ALA A 204 3.33 -15.44 16.49
C ALA A 204 4.81 -15.79 16.76
N GLY A 205 5.59 -14.79 17.17
CA GLY A 205 7.04 -14.96 17.39
C GLY A 205 7.89 -14.96 16.12
N LEU A 206 7.31 -14.63 14.95
CA LEU A 206 8.05 -14.45 13.71
C LEU A 206 9.05 -13.28 13.80
N PHE A 207 8.66 -12.19 14.46
CA PHE A 207 9.44 -10.97 14.53
C PHE A 207 10.43 -11.00 15.69
N VAL A 208 11.71 -10.87 15.37
CA VAL A 208 12.83 -10.82 16.32
C VAL A 208 13.51 -9.46 16.30
N GLN A 209 14.26 -9.12 17.34
CA GLN A 209 15.02 -7.87 17.39
C GLN A 209 16.17 -7.88 16.38
N LEU A 210 16.35 -6.76 15.67
CA LEU A 210 17.36 -6.60 14.61
C LEU A 210 18.82 -6.71 15.09
N GLY A 211 19.10 -6.51 16.38
CA GLY A 211 20.46 -6.63 16.90
C GLY A 211 20.51 -6.96 18.39
N PRO A 212 21.45 -7.81 18.83
CA PRO A 212 21.69 -8.06 20.25
C PRO A 212 22.36 -6.82 20.87
N GLY A 213 21.73 -6.14 21.83
CA GLY A 213 22.37 -5.08 22.62
C GLY A 213 22.11 -3.61 22.22
N SER A 214 20.90 -3.28 21.78
CA SER A 214 20.28 -1.95 21.97
C SER A 214 21.07 -0.71 21.47
N GLN A 215 21.52 -0.71 20.22
CA GLN A 215 21.80 0.55 19.51
C GLN A 215 20.57 0.87 18.64
N PRO A 216 19.78 1.90 18.98
CA PRO A 216 18.63 2.31 18.19
C PRO A 216 19.08 2.68 16.77
N THR A 217 18.68 1.90 15.76
CA THR A 217 19.04 2.17 14.36
C THR A 217 18.02 3.10 13.72
N ARG A 218 18.46 4.00 12.83
CA ARG A 218 17.58 4.92 12.10
C ARG A 218 17.01 4.24 10.86
N GLN A 219 15.81 3.68 10.96
CA GLN A 219 15.12 2.99 9.86
C GLN A 219 13.69 3.50 9.68
N VAL A 220 12.99 2.98 8.67
CA VAL A 220 11.57 3.26 8.36
C VAL A 220 10.81 1.94 8.43
N CYS A 221 9.57 1.96 8.92
CA CYS A 221 8.76 0.75 9.00
C CYS A 221 8.35 0.26 7.60
N ALA A 222 8.72 -0.96 7.26
CA ALA A 222 8.33 -1.63 6.01
C ALA A 222 6.82 -1.89 5.94
N LEU A 223 6.19 -2.15 7.09
CA LEU A 223 4.74 -2.37 7.22
C LEU A 223 3.95 -1.07 7.52
N HIS A 224 4.56 0.10 7.37
CA HIS A 224 3.77 1.33 7.40
C HIS A 224 2.97 1.46 6.10
N PHE A 225 1.66 1.61 6.24
CA PHE A 225 0.79 1.88 5.13
C PHE A 225 0.90 3.33 4.67
N THR A 226 1.12 3.49 3.38
CA THR A 226 0.99 4.77 2.68
C THR A 226 0.17 4.49 1.43
N PRO A 227 -0.91 5.24 1.13
CA PRO A 227 -1.82 4.95 0.02
C PRO A 227 -1.15 4.74 -1.34
N LYS A 228 -0.02 5.42 -1.59
CA LYS A 228 0.75 5.31 -2.85
C LYS A 228 1.79 4.17 -2.87
N ARG A 229 2.04 3.50 -1.74
CA ARG A 229 3.11 2.50 -1.59
C ARG A 229 2.54 1.09 -1.69
N ARG A 230 2.70 0.46 -2.86
CA ARG A 230 2.28 -0.94 -3.13
C ARG A 230 2.99 -1.99 -2.27
N GLN A 231 4.16 -1.66 -1.74
CA GLN A 231 4.96 -2.62 -0.96
C GLN A 231 4.26 -3.11 0.30
N PHE A 232 3.50 -2.27 0.98
CA PHE A 232 2.75 -2.69 2.17
C PHE A 232 1.82 -3.87 1.83
N VAL A 233 1.10 -3.74 0.72
CA VAL A 233 0.19 -4.77 0.23
C VAL A 233 0.96 -6.05 -0.06
N GLN A 234 2.10 -5.97 -0.77
CA GLN A 234 2.92 -7.14 -1.11
C GLN A 234 3.53 -7.82 0.12
N PHE A 235 4.02 -7.07 1.10
CA PHE A 235 4.54 -7.65 2.34
C PHE A 235 3.44 -8.36 3.12
N PHE A 236 2.26 -7.73 3.24
CA PHE A 236 1.13 -8.34 3.92
C PHE A 236 0.60 -9.55 3.17
N ASP A 237 0.58 -9.52 1.83
CA ASP A 237 0.23 -10.63 0.95
C ASP A 237 1.11 -11.86 1.20
N ALA A 238 2.43 -11.66 1.28
CA ALA A 238 3.37 -12.73 1.60
C ALA A 238 3.12 -13.34 2.99
N LEU A 239 2.83 -12.50 3.99
CA LEU A 239 2.50 -12.93 5.35
C LEU A 239 1.17 -13.71 5.40
N GLU A 240 0.13 -13.16 4.79
CA GLU A 240 -1.22 -13.74 4.74
C GLU A 240 -1.20 -15.09 4.03
N THR A 241 -0.63 -15.16 2.82
CA THR A 241 -0.59 -16.39 2.02
C THR A 241 0.22 -17.50 2.70
N THR A 242 1.33 -17.15 3.36
CA THR A 242 2.11 -18.11 4.15
C THR A 242 1.29 -18.63 5.33
N SER A 243 0.58 -17.74 6.03
CA SER A 243 -0.30 -18.10 7.13
C SER A 243 -1.45 -19.02 6.69
N ASP A 244 -2.14 -18.69 5.61
CA ASP A 244 -3.26 -19.48 5.10
C ASP A 244 -2.83 -20.86 4.61
N THR A 245 -1.71 -20.93 3.90
CA THR A 245 -1.19 -22.19 3.36
C THR A 245 -0.87 -23.14 4.50
N ALA A 246 -0.21 -22.63 5.56
CA ALA A 246 0.10 -23.39 6.76
C ALA A 246 -1.18 -23.85 7.48
N TYR A 247 -2.16 -22.95 7.62
CA TYR A 247 -3.43 -23.25 8.27
C TYR A 247 -4.22 -24.33 7.52
N THR A 248 -4.31 -24.22 6.19
CA THR A 248 -5.04 -25.16 5.33
C THR A 248 -4.36 -26.52 5.28
N ALA A 249 -3.03 -26.55 5.25
CA ALA A 249 -2.24 -27.78 5.25
C ALA A 249 -2.14 -28.44 6.65
N GLY A 250 -2.54 -27.75 7.71
CA GLY A 250 -2.34 -28.20 9.10
C GLY A 250 -0.86 -28.33 9.49
N GLN A 251 0.01 -27.53 8.85
CA GLN A 251 1.47 -27.58 9.03
C GLN A 251 2.01 -26.30 9.66
N ALA A 252 3.24 -26.37 10.16
CA ALA A 252 3.95 -25.17 10.58
C ALA A 252 4.18 -24.23 9.37
N PRO A 253 4.08 -22.89 9.55
CA PRO A 253 4.32 -21.96 8.46
C PRO A 253 5.74 -22.09 7.90
N ASP A 254 5.85 -21.99 6.58
CA ASP A 254 7.14 -21.97 5.88
C ASP A 254 7.83 -20.62 6.10
N ILE A 255 8.46 -20.48 7.26
CA ILE A 255 9.23 -19.28 7.64
C ILE A 255 10.40 -19.07 6.68
N ALA A 256 10.94 -20.15 6.10
CA ALA A 256 12.09 -20.06 5.23
C ALA A 256 11.73 -19.45 3.87
N GLY A 257 10.65 -19.95 3.25
CA GLY A 257 10.09 -19.37 2.04
C GLY A 257 9.59 -17.95 2.27
N LEU A 258 8.94 -17.68 3.42
CA LEU A 258 8.51 -16.33 3.78
C LEU A 258 9.70 -15.36 3.92
N ALA A 259 10.76 -15.72 4.62
CA ALA A 259 11.95 -14.87 4.76
C ALA A 259 12.61 -14.59 3.40
N GLN A 260 12.67 -15.59 2.52
CA GLN A 260 13.16 -15.40 1.15
C GLN A 260 12.26 -14.45 0.35
N GLU A 261 10.94 -14.56 0.49
CA GLU A 261 9.99 -13.70 -0.22
C GLU A 261 10.03 -12.26 0.33
N LEU A 262 10.04 -12.08 1.65
CA LEU A 262 10.24 -10.78 2.27
C LEU A 262 11.57 -10.16 1.85
N ARG A 263 12.64 -10.96 1.74
CA ARG A 263 13.92 -10.50 1.18
C ARG A 263 13.75 -10.06 -0.26
N ARG A 264 13.08 -10.85 -1.11
CA ARG A 264 12.84 -10.49 -2.51
C ARG A 264 11.98 -9.24 -2.65
N LEU A 265 11.00 -9.02 -1.78
CA LEU A 265 10.17 -7.81 -1.78
C LEU A 265 10.91 -6.60 -1.19
N SER A 266 11.85 -6.83 -0.26
CA SER A 266 12.74 -5.81 0.30
C SER A 266 13.90 -5.43 -0.62
N VAL A 267 14.44 -6.40 -1.36
CA VAL A 267 15.52 -6.27 -2.35
C VAL A 267 14.95 -5.91 -3.74
N GLY A 268 13.70 -6.28 -3.99
CA GLY A 268 12.85 -5.88 -5.11
C GLY A 268 12.54 -4.38 -4.98
N TYR A 269 13.54 -3.62 -5.39
CA TYR A 269 13.71 -2.18 -5.26
C TYR A 269 12.39 -1.41 -5.15
N PRO A 270 11.92 -0.99 -3.95
CA PRO A 270 11.20 0.27 -3.92
C PRO A 270 12.08 1.26 -4.65
N CYS A 271 11.51 1.96 -5.62
CA CYS A 271 12.24 3.04 -6.27
C CYS A 271 12.82 3.94 -5.17
N ARG A 272 14.15 4.02 -5.09
CA ARG A 272 14.83 4.90 -4.12
C ARG A 272 14.82 6.36 -4.59
N GLU A 273 13.95 6.67 -5.54
CA GLU A 273 13.77 7.97 -6.14
C GLU A 273 15.12 8.55 -6.62
N ASP A 274 15.44 9.74 -6.13
CA ASP A 274 16.67 10.49 -6.37
C ASP A 274 17.81 10.09 -5.41
N SER A 275 17.59 9.15 -4.49
CA SER A 275 18.64 8.73 -3.56
C SER A 275 19.67 7.83 -4.27
N PRO A 276 20.96 8.21 -4.29
CA PRO A 276 21.99 7.42 -4.94
C PRO A 276 22.16 6.06 -4.26
N VAL A 277 22.15 4.99 -5.05
CA VAL A 277 22.35 3.61 -4.56
C VAL A 277 23.72 3.11 -4.99
N HIS A 278 24.53 2.71 -4.00
CA HIS A 278 25.86 2.16 -4.23
C HIS A 278 25.80 0.66 -4.57
N GLY A 279 26.50 0.24 -5.62
CA GLY A 279 26.69 -1.16 -5.99
C GLY A 279 25.39 -1.91 -6.36
N GLY A 280 24.33 -1.18 -6.72
CA GLY A 280 22.99 -1.73 -7.01
C GLY A 280 22.89 -2.37 -8.40
N LEU A 281 21.82 -3.16 -8.59
CA LEU A 281 21.45 -3.75 -9.87
C LEU A 281 20.44 -2.85 -10.58
N TRP A 282 20.75 -2.50 -11.83
CA TRP A 282 20.03 -1.51 -12.61
C TRP A 282 19.70 -2.03 -14.00
N HIS A 283 18.54 -1.66 -14.51
CA HIS A 283 18.21 -1.80 -15.93
C HIS A 283 18.70 -0.55 -16.65
N VAL A 284 19.47 -0.76 -17.72
CA VAL A 284 20.03 0.30 -18.55
C VAL A 284 19.73 0.02 -20.02
N MET A 285 19.70 1.08 -20.83
CA MET A 285 19.55 0.97 -22.28
C MET A 285 20.90 0.69 -22.95
N GLN A 286 20.87 -0.04 -24.06
CA GLN A 286 22.06 -0.33 -24.87
C GLN A 286 22.64 0.94 -25.50
N SER A 287 21.78 1.84 -25.98
CA SER A 287 22.21 3.09 -26.62
C SER A 287 22.19 4.30 -25.70
N LEU A 288 21.66 4.18 -24.47
CA LEU A 288 21.57 5.30 -23.53
C LEU A 288 21.89 4.83 -22.09
N PRO A 289 23.17 4.56 -21.78
CA PRO A 289 23.60 4.06 -20.46
C PRO A 289 23.25 5.01 -19.31
N GLU A 290 23.04 6.30 -19.60
CA GLU A 290 22.62 7.31 -18.65
C GLU A 290 21.26 7.01 -18.04
N LEU A 291 20.36 6.38 -18.80
CA LEU A 291 19.02 6.05 -18.32
C LEU A 291 19.06 4.81 -17.42
N THR A 292 19.28 5.04 -16.12
CA THR A 292 19.27 4.02 -15.08
C THR A 292 17.89 3.85 -14.46
N VAL A 293 17.38 2.61 -14.48
CA VAL A 293 16.03 2.27 -14.00
C VAL A 293 16.11 1.14 -12.98
N CYS A 294 15.49 1.33 -11.81
CA CYS A 294 15.42 0.27 -10.79
C CYS A 294 14.43 -0.83 -11.20
N GLY A 295 14.52 -2.00 -10.57
CA GLY A 295 13.62 -3.13 -10.89
C GLY A 295 12.13 -2.77 -10.83
N ALA A 296 11.67 -2.05 -9.80
CA ALA A 296 10.25 -1.67 -9.72
C ALA A 296 9.80 -0.74 -10.84
N CYS A 297 10.55 0.32 -11.15
CA CYS A 297 10.17 1.21 -12.25
C CYS A 297 10.28 0.51 -13.62
N PHE A 298 11.19 -0.46 -13.75
CA PHE A 298 11.28 -1.27 -14.95
C PHE A 298 10.03 -2.13 -15.14
N ASP A 299 9.63 -2.86 -14.11
CA ASP A 299 8.43 -3.72 -14.15
C ASP A 299 7.13 -2.92 -14.31
N GLU A 300 7.06 -1.73 -13.72
CA GLU A 300 5.87 -0.88 -13.78
C GLU A 300 5.74 -0.12 -15.11
N VAL A 301 6.84 0.44 -15.64
CA VAL A 301 6.80 1.41 -16.73
C VAL A 301 7.33 0.83 -18.05
N VAL A 302 8.40 0.03 -17.99
CA VAL A 302 9.11 -0.46 -19.18
C VAL A 302 8.56 -1.81 -19.64
N ARG A 303 8.30 -2.75 -18.72
CA ARG A 303 7.81 -4.10 -19.03
C ARG A 303 6.50 -4.11 -19.84
N PRO A 304 5.47 -3.29 -19.53
CA PRO A 304 4.27 -3.24 -20.36
C PRO A 304 4.57 -2.82 -21.81
N ARG A 305 5.54 -1.93 -22.02
CA ARG A 305 5.96 -1.47 -23.36
C ARG A 305 6.81 -2.50 -24.09
N LEU A 306 7.57 -3.31 -23.36
CA LEU A 306 8.30 -4.45 -23.92
C LEU A 306 7.33 -5.50 -24.44
N ASP A 307 6.30 -5.83 -23.67
CA ASP A 307 5.27 -6.81 -24.04
C ASP A 307 4.46 -6.35 -25.27
N GLU A 308 4.25 -5.03 -25.40
CA GLU A 308 3.67 -4.39 -26.61
C GLU A 308 4.61 -4.38 -27.83
N GLY A 309 5.87 -4.83 -27.69
CA GLY A 309 6.86 -4.84 -28.78
C GLY A 309 7.40 -3.45 -29.14
N ASN A 310 7.46 -2.52 -28.19
CA ASN A 310 7.94 -1.16 -28.45
C ASN A 310 9.46 -1.12 -28.67
N SER A 311 9.91 -0.51 -29.77
CA SER A 311 11.32 -0.43 -30.15
C SER A 311 12.19 0.36 -29.17
N VAL A 312 11.62 1.37 -28.49
CA VAL A 312 12.34 2.15 -27.46
C VAL A 312 12.57 1.30 -26.23
N ALA A 313 11.56 0.55 -25.79
CA ALA A 313 11.65 -0.31 -24.61
C ALA A 313 12.55 -1.54 -24.86
N GLN A 314 12.54 -2.10 -26.07
CA GLN A 314 13.40 -3.23 -26.47
C GLN A 314 14.90 -2.93 -26.41
N ASN A 315 15.28 -1.65 -26.38
CA ASN A 315 16.68 -1.27 -26.27
C ASN A 315 17.27 -1.49 -24.86
N PHE A 316 16.45 -1.81 -23.85
CA PHE A 316 16.97 -2.20 -22.53
C PHE A 316 17.72 -3.53 -22.57
N PHE A 317 18.78 -3.66 -21.76
CA PHE A 317 19.36 -4.98 -21.50
C PHE A 317 18.38 -5.85 -20.70
N MET A 318 18.23 -7.11 -21.13
CA MET A 318 17.39 -8.08 -20.43
C MET A 318 17.97 -8.49 -19.06
N SER A 319 19.29 -8.51 -18.95
CA SER A 319 20.00 -8.71 -17.69
C SER A 319 20.30 -7.38 -17.01
N THR A 320 20.09 -7.31 -15.70
CA THR A 320 20.50 -6.15 -14.89
C THR A 320 22.02 -6.01 -14.86
N GLN A 321 22.48 -4.76 -14.82
CA GLN A 321 23.89 -4.42 -14.69
C GLN A 321 24.18 -3.87 -13.30
N ARG A 322 25.34 -4.22 -12.75
CA ARG A 322 25.78 -3.69 -11.47
C ARG A 322 26.51 -2.38 -11.67
N LEU A 323 25.96 -1.30 -11.11
CA LEU A 323 26.57 0.03 -11.19
C LEU A 323 27.15 0.48 -9.84
N PRO A 324 28.28 1.20 -9.83
CA PRO A 324 28.93 1.63 -8.60
C PRO A 324 28.06 2.63 -7.83
N VAL A 325 27.42 3.58 -8.52
CA VAL A 325 26.44 4.54 -7.98
C VAL A 325 25.45 4.89 -9.09
N ALA A 326 24.14 4.85 -8.81
CA ALA A 326 23.12 5.37 -9.72
C ALA A 326 21.83 5.78 -8.98
N THR A 327 21.00 6.58 -9.62
CA THR A 327 19.65 7.00 -9.20
C THR A 327 18.62 6.50 -10.20
N CYS A 328 17.34 6.41 -9.82
CA CYS A 328 16.31 5.84 -10.70
C CYS A 328 15.61 6.91 -11.54
N GLN A 329 16.00 7.13 -12.79
CA GLN A 329 15.41 8.21 -13.60
C GLN A 329 13.88 8.12 -13.78
N LEU A 330 13.32 6.91 -13.81
CA LEU A 330 11.86 6.71 -13.94
C LEU A 330 11.10 6.77 -12.60
N TYR A 331 11.69 7.34 -11.54
CA TYR A 331 10.93 7.69 -10.34
C TYR A 331 9.98 8.87 -10.60
N SER A 332 10.45 9.81 -11.42
CA SER A 332 9.82 11.10 -11.67
C SER A 332 8.59 10.99 -12.56
N ALA A 333 7.55 11.75 -12.22
CA ALA A 333 6.32 11.81 -13.02
C ALA A 333 6.60 12.41 -14.40
N ARG A 334 7.44 13.45 -14.47
CA ARG A 334 7.88 14.04 -15.73
C ARG A 334 8.63 13.04 -16.59
N MET A 335 9.61 12.33 -16.02
CA MET A 335 10.41 11.36 -16.79
C MET A 335 9.57 10.17 -17.29
N ARG A 336 8.56 9.75 -16.52
CA ARG A 336 7.57 8.77 -16.96
C ARG A 336 6.76 9.26 -18.15
N ASP A 337 6.29 10.51 -18.13
CA ASP A 337 5.56 11.10 -19.27
C ASP A 337 6.46 11.23 -20.51
N ILE A 338 7.71 11.68 -20.34
CA ILE A 338 8.71 11.75 -21.42
C ILE A 338 8.94 10.36 -22.03
N PHE A 339 9.16 9.34 -21.20
CA PHE A 339 9.34 7.96 -21.66
C PHE A 339 8.10 7.44 -22.40
N GLN A 340 6.89 7.70 -21.88
CA GLN A 340 5.64 7.32 -22.55
C GLN A 340 5.49 8.03 -23.91
N ARG A 341 5.81 9.32 -24.00
CA ARG A 341 5.78 10.07 -25.27
C ARG A 341 6.80 9.54 -26.27
N ALA A 342 8.02 9.25 -25.82
CA ALA A 342 9.06 8.63 -26.64
C ALA A 342 8.61 7.27 -27.18
N CYS A 343 8.03 6.42 -26.32
CA CYS A 343 7.46 5.13 -26.72
C CYS A 343 6.33 5.29 -27.75
N ARG A 344 5.39 6.24 -27.54
CA ARG A 344 4.28 6.48 -28.48
C ARG A 344 4.76 6.95 -29.85
N ARG A 345 5.77 7.83 -29.89
CA ARG A 345 6.34 8.38 -31.14
C ARG A 345 7.43 7.49 -31.76
N ARG A 346 7.84 6.43 -31.05
CA ARG A 346 9.03 5.62 -31.35
C ARG A 346 10.29 6.47 -31.55
N ASP A 347 10.36 7.57 -30.81
CA ASP A 347 11.39 8.60 -30.95
C ASP A 347 12.40 8.46 -29.82
N ARG A 348 13.50 7.79 -30.13
CA ARG A 348 14.57 7.53 -29.17
C ARG A 348 15.44 8.77 -28.96
N ASP A 349 15.67 9.54 -30.00
CA ASP A 349 16.54 10.72 -29.96
C ASP A 349 15.92 11.79 -29.05
N TYR A 350 14.58 11.90 -29.04
CA TYR A 350 13.85 12.70 -28.05
C TYR A 350 14.08 12.24 -26.61
N LEU A 351 14.06 10.92 -26.35
CA LEU A 351 14.31 10.38 -25.01
C LEU A 351 15.74 10.69 -24.56
N GLU A 352 16.72 10.46 -25.44
CA GLU A 352 18.14 10.74 -25.19
C GLU A 352 18.36 12.22 -24.86
N ALA A 353 17.85 13.14 -25.69
CA ALA A 353 17.97 14.56 -25.44
C ALA A 353 17.43 14.97 -24.06
N LYS A 354 16.31 14.38 -23.64
CA LYS A 354 15.69 14.68 -22.34
C LYS A 354 16.39 14.06 -21.15
N VAL A 355 16.93 12.86 -21.31
CA VAL A 355 17.75 12.19 -20.27
C VAL A 355 19.05 12.95 -20.03
N LEU A 356 19.70 13.41 -21.11
CA LEU A 356 20.92 14.21 -21.01
C LEU A 356 20.64 15.60 -20.41
N GLU A 357 19.56 16.28 -20.82
CA GLU A 357 19.14 17.55 -20.22
C GLU A 357 18.94 17.42 -18.71
N ARG A 358 18.26 16.35 -18.27
CA ARG A 358 18.08 16.05 -16.85
C ARG A 358 19.42 15.90 -16.14
N ARG A 359 20.33 15.11 -16.71
CA ARG A 359 21.64 14.80 -16.09
C ARG A 359 22.48 16.05 -15.91
N THR A 360 22.45 16.97 -16.88
CA THR A 360 23.14 18.25 -16.78
C THR A 360 22.59 19.05 -15.59
N ILE A 361 21.27 19.19 -15.49
CA ILE A 361 20.63 19.95 -14.41
C ILE A 361 20.85 19.30 -13.04
N GLU A 362 20.78 17.97 -12.96
CA GLU A 362 21.07 17.21 -11.75
C GLU A 362 22.52 17.47 -11.29
N THR A 363 23.47 17.42 -12.22
CA THR A 363 24.89 17.66 -11.93
C THR A 363 25.12 19.10 -11.46
N ASP A 364 24.52 20.08 -12.12
CA ASP A 364 24.64 21.50 -11.75
C ASP A 364 24.12 21.76 -10.32
N ILE A 365 22.96 21.17 -9.97
CA ILE A 365 22.38 21.29 -8.63
C ILE A 365 23.26 20.58 -7.59
N TYR A 366 23.73 19.37 -7.87
CA TYR A 366 24.63 18.64 -6.96
C TYR A 366 25.95 19.37 -6.73
N ASP A 367 26.55 19.96 -7.77
CA ASP A 367 27.78 20.73 -7.64
C ASP A 367 27.58 21.99 -6.80
N GLU A 368 26.46 22.70 -6.95
CA GLU A 368 26.11 23.83 -6.08
C GLU A 368 25.89 23.39 -4.62
N LEU A 369 25.23 22.25 -4.39
CA LEU A 369 25.07 21.69 -3.05
C LEU A 369 26.42 21.31 -2.42
N LEU A 370 27.34 20.71 -3.19
CA LEU A 370 28.69 20.36 -2.72
C LEU A 370 29.53 21.60 -2.40
N LYS A 371 29.40 22.69 -3.18
CA LYS A 371 30.06 23.97 -2.87
C LYS A 371 29.58 24.54 -1.55
N LEU A 372 28.27 24.43 -1.26
CA LEU A 372 27.67 24.87 0.00
C LEU A 372 28.13 24.03 1.19
N ASP A 373 28.23 22.71 1.02
CA ASP A 373 28.68 21.79 2.07
C ASP A 373 30.18 22.01 2.41
N ARG A 374 31.04 22.13 1.39
CA ARG A 374 32.47 22.41 1.57
C ARG A 374 32.75 23.79 2.17
N ALA A 375 31.85 24.75 2.00
CA ALA A 375 31.98 26.08 2.59
C ALA A 375 31.78 26.09 4.12
N ALA A 376 31.31 24.99 4.73
CA ALA A 376 31.17 24.78 6.17
C ALA A 376 30.50 25.94 6.94
N ARG A 377 29.57 26.66 6.29
CA ARG A 377 28.79 27.75 6.90
C ARG A 377 27.39 27.24 7.25
N ASN A 378 27.22 26.82 8.50
CA ASN A 378 25.91 26.54 9.12
C ASN A 378 25.15 27.85 9.41
N ASP A 379 25.04 28.71 8.41
CA ASP A 379 24.30 29.97 8.50
C ASP A 379 22.89 29.76 7.94
N ALA A 380 21.87 30.38 8.54
CA ALA A 380 20.47 30.30 8.09
C ALA A 380 20.26 30.70 6.60
N ARG A 381 21.23 31.41 6.00
CA ARG A 381 21.25 31.76 4.57
C ARG A 381 21.64 30.56 3.69
N SER A 382 22.57 29.72 4.14
CA SER A 382 22.99 28.50 3.45
C SER A 382 21.87 27.47 3.46
N GLU A 383 21.19 27.30 4.61
CA GLU A 383 20.03 26.40 4.73
C GLU A 383 18.88 26.81 3.80
N LYS A 384 18.53 28.10 3.75
CA LYS A 384 17.52 28.63 2.79
C LYS A 384 17.91 28.42 1.33
N LEU A 385 19.20 28.42 1.01
CA LEU A 385 19.68 28.19 -0.36
C LEU A 385 19.61 26.71 -0.73
N VAL A 386 19.95 25.81 0.21
CA VAL A 386 19.75 24.35 0.05
C VAL A 386 18.27 24.02 -0.15
N GLU A 387 17.38 24.57 0.68
CA GLU A 387 15.92 24.38 0.53
C GLU A 387 15.40 24.89 -0.82
N ARG A 388 15.93 26.01 -1.32
CA ARG A 388 15.59 26.54 -2.64
C ARG A 388 16.01 25.59 -3.75
N LEU A 389 17.26 25.12 -3.74
CA LEU A 389 17.80 24.19 -4.75
C LEU A 389 17.02 22.86 -4.76
N VAL A 390 16.70 22.30 -3.59
CA VAL A 390 15.87 21.09 -3.47
C VAL A 390 14.44 21.32 -3.97
N SER A 391 13.86 22.49 -3.71
CA SER A 391 12.52 22.84 -4.18
C SER A 391 12.47 23.06 -5.70
N GLU A 392 13.53 23.64 -6.26
CA GLU A 392 13.70 23.83 -7.69
C GLU A 392 13.80 22.49 -8.41
N TRP A 393 14.60 21.57 -7.88
CA TRP A 393 14.67 20.19 -8.36
C TRP A 393 13.31 19.48 -8.33
N LYS A 394 12.60 19.55 -7.19
CA LYS A 394 11.26 18.96 -7.02
C LYS A 394 10.19 19.55 -7.92
N ARG A 395 10.35 20.80 -8.36
CA ARG A 395 9.44 21.43 -9.33
C ARG A 395 9.78 21.02 -10.77
N TRP A 396 11.03 20.66 -11.00
CA TRP A 396 11.52 20.26 -12.32
C TRP A 396 11.18 18.80 -12.64
N GLU A 397 11.21 17.90 -11.65
CA GLU A 397 10.80 16.48 -11.71
C GLU A 397 9.29 16.27 -11.52
#